data_AF-A0A922FW71-F1
#
_entry.id   AF-A0A922FW71-F1
#
_cell.length_a   1.000
_cell.length_b   1.000
_cell.length_c   1.000
_cell.angle_alpha   90.00
_cell.angle_beta   90.00
_cell.angle_gamma   90.00
#
_symmetry.space_group_name_H-M   'P 1'
#
loop_
_entity.id
_entity.type
_entity.pdbx_description
1 polymer ?
#
loop_
_entity_poly.entity_id
_entity_poly.type
_entity_poly.pdbx_seq_one_letter_code
_entity_poly.pdbx_strand_id
1 'polypeptide(L)'
;MSQRRKLVTTGHFVDPKAVEKKMKKKVEDVRFLFTKNLNMLERPLNLTYTHAMSENRTLLNGTLELDSASKLSANYAFHSGNCKLKYSYAHGGTTLEPSYDFGNKSLDLEASQRILEGNLIRASYKTSSKTLGLEWSSNSKHNKNLRFKVSALLELAKGLHMPILNAESIWDFSL
;
A
#
# COMPACT_ATOMS: atom_id res chain seq x y z
N MET A 1 -11.85 -56.25 57.17
CA MET A 1 -12.88 -55.20 57.18
C MET A 1 -12.20 -53.84 57.25
N SER A 2 -12.26 -53.02 56.21
CA SER A 2 -11.89 -51.61 56.30
C SER A 2 -12.83 -50.80 55.43
N GLN A 3 -13.69 -50.01 56.07
CA GLN A 3 -14.37 -48.87 55.49
C GLN A 3 -14.24 -47.72 56.46
N ARG A 4 -13.64 -46.61 56.01
CA ARG A 4 -14.09 -45.26 56.35
C ARG A 4 -14.00 -44.38 55.10
N ARG A 5 -15.17 -43.99 54.61
CA ARG A 5 -15.45 -42.77 53.82
C ARG A 5 -15.06 -41.55 54.70
N LYS A 6 -14.81 -40.32 54.28
CA LYS A 6 -15.12 -39.49 53.10
C LYS A 6 -14.34 -38.16 53.37
N LEU A 7 -13.87 -37.44 52.36
CA LEU A 7 -14.12 -35.99 52.25
C LEU A 7 -13.69 -35.49 50.87
N VAL A 8 -14.68 -35.08 50.08
CA VAL A 8 -14.49 -34.23 48.90
C VAL A 8 -14.62 -32.80 49.41
N THR A 9 -13.58 -31.99 49.21
CA THR A 9 -13.70 -30.54 49.29
C THR A 9 -13.07 -29.96 48.03
N THR A 10 -13.96 -29.36 47.26
CA THR A 10 -13.76 -28.58 46.04
C THR A 10 -12.72 -27.49 46.24
N GLY A 11 -11.52 -27.69 45.69
CA GLY A 11 -10.62 -26.61 45.34
C GLY A 11 -10.53 -26.55 43.83
N HIS A 12 -11.28 -25.66 43.19
CA HIS A 12 -10.97 -25.27 41.82
C HIS A 12 -9.59 -24.60 41.85
N PHE A 13 -8.53 -25.38 41.62
CA PHE A 13 -7.23 -24.84 41.28
C PHE A 13 -7.39 -24.18 39.91
N VAL A 14 -7.62 -22.86 39.92
CA VAL A 14 -7.56 -22.05 38.72
C VAL A 14 -6.13 -22.14 38.22
N ASP A 15 -5.94 -22.79 37.08
CA ASP A 15 -4.63 -22.89 36.43
C ASP A 15 -4.07 -21.46 36.25
N PRO A 16 -2.91 -21.12 36.85
CA PRO A 16 -2.31 -19.79 36.69
C PRO A 16 -2.03 -19.46 35.22
N LYS A 17 -1.85 -20.47 34.36
CA LYS A 17 -1.72 -20.28 32.91
C LYS A 17 -3.02 -19.86 32.22
N ALA A 18 -4.19 -20.19 32.79
CA ALA A 18 -5.49 -19.75 32.29
C ALA A 18 -5.79 -18.28 32.65
N VAL A 19 -5.25 -17.79 33.78
CA VAL A 19 -5.24 -16.36 34.14
C VAL A 19 -4.25 -15.61 33.25
N GLU A 20 -3.08 -16.18 33.00
CA GLU A 20 -2.05 -15.62 32.10
C GLU A 20 -2.54 -15.53 30.64
N LYS A 21 -3.34 -16.52 30.18
CA LYS A 21 -4.01 -16.49 28.87
C LYS A 21 -5.11 -15.42 28.77
N LYS A 22 -5.75 -15.04 29.87
CA LYS A 22 -6.80 -14.00 29.91
C LYS A 22 -6.26 -12.57 30.07
N MET A 23 -4.96 -12.40 30.26
CA MET A 23 -4.28 -11.09 30.27
C MET A 23 -3.26 -10.91 29.13
N LYS A 24 -3.47 -11.55 27.97
CA LYS A 24 -3.00 -10.94 26.71
C LYS A 24 -3.83 -9.68 26.49
N LYS A 25 -3.42 -8.61 27.16
CA LYS A 25 -3.90 -7.25 26.99
C LYS A 25 -4.00 -7.03 25.48
N LYS A 26 -5.21 -6.80 24.98
CA LYS A 26 -5.42 -6.31 23.62
C LYS A 26 -4.71 -4.96 23.60
N VAL A 27 -3.45 -4.94 23.19
CA VAL A 27 -2.70 -3.72 22.99
C VAL A 27 -3.45 -3.03 21.85
N GLU A 28 -4.15 -1.94 22.17
CA GLU A 28 -4.73 -1.10 21.14
C GLU A 28 -3.59 -0.68 20.22
N ASP A 29 -3.82 -0.83 18.92
CA ASP A 29 -2.85 -0.44 17.92
C ASP A 29 -2.82 1.09 17.84
N VAL A 30 -2.05 1.70 18.75
CA VAL A 30 -1.87 3.15 18.81
C VAL A 30 -0.92 3.55 17.69
N ARG A 31 -1.40 4.47 16.85
CA ARG A 31 -0.62 5.07 15.76
C ARG A 31 -0.55 6.58 15.97
N PHE A 32 0.66 7.11 15.98
CA PHE A 32 0.90 8.54 15.96
C PHE A 32 1.11 8.99 14.52
N LEU A 33 0.41 10.04 14.12
CA LEU A 33 0.52 10.65 12.80
C LEU A 33 0.72 12.15 12.99
N PHE A 34 1.85 12.66 12.52
CA PHE A 34 2.14 14.09 12.52
C PHE A 34 2.36 14.55 11.09
N THR A 35 1.59 15.54 10.66
CA THR A 35 1.70 16.12 9.34
C THR A 35 2.07 17.60 9.44
N LYS A 36 3.07 18.01 8.68
CA LYS A 36 3.51 19.40 8.60
C LYS A 36 3.57 19.83 7.14
N ASN A 37 2.98 20.98 6.86
CA ASN A 37 3.16 21.68 5.59
C ASN A 37 4.14 22.83 5.81
N LEU A 38 5.11 22.94 4.93
CA LEU A 38 6.15 23.98 4.90
C LEU A 38 6.25 24.51 3.48
N ASN A 39 6.88 25.66 3.30
CA ASN A 39 7.32 26.13 1.99
C ASN A 39 8.84 26.07 1.96
N MET A 40 9.40 25.39 0.96
CA MET A 40 10.85 25.31 0.72
C MET A 40 11.10 25.92 -0.65
N LEU A 41 11.90 26.99 -0.74
CA LEU A 41 12.13 27.71 -2.00
C LEU A 41 10.82 28.14 -2.69
N GLU A 42 9.86 28.64 -1.91
CA GLU A 42 8.50 29.03 -2.36
C GLU A 42 7.66 27.88 -2.92
N ARG A 43 8.13 26.63 -2.75
CA ARG A 43 7.44 25.42 -3.16
C ARG A 43 6.83 24.68 -1.97
N PRO A 44 5.57 24.23 -2.06
CA PRO A 44 4.94 23.44 -0.99
C PRO A 44 5.70 22.14 -0.71
N LEU A 45 6.02 21.91 0.55
CA LEU A 45 6.59 20.68 1.09
C LEU A 45 5.64 20.10 2.14
N ASN A 46 5.09 18.92 1.88
CA ASN A 46 4.33 18.14 2.85
C ASN A 46 5.24 17.08 3.47
N LEU A 47 5.28 17.03 4.80
CA LEU A 47 5.96 16.01 5.58
C LEU A 47 4.94 15.28 6.45
N THR A 48 5.02 13.96 6.46
CA THR A 48 4.18 13.11 7.31
C THR A 48 5.04 12.09 8.02
N TYR A 49 5.09 12.19 9.35
CA TYR A 49 5.69 11.21 10.24
C TYR A 49 4.60 10.28 10.77
N THR A 50 4.84 8.98 10.71
CA THR A 50 3.96 7.95 11.26
C THR A 50 4.75 7.03 12.16
N HIS A 51 4.28 6.80 13.39
CA HIS A 51 4.81 5.78 14.28
C HIS A 51 3.69 4.83 14.73
N ALA A 52 3.80 3.55 14.39
CA ALA A 52 2.89 2.50 14.82
C ALA A 52 3.51 1.74 16.00
N MET A 53 2.87 1.79 17.17
CA MET A 53 3.41 1.15 18.38
C MET A 53 3.42 -0.38 18.28
N SER A 54 2.37 -0.98 17.73
CA SER A 54 2.24 -2.44 17.66
C SER A 54 3.34 -3.09 16.82
N GLU A 55 3.72 -2.45 15.72
CA GLU A 55 4.77 -2.90 14.82
C GLU A 55 6.15 -2.34 15.20
N ASN A 56 6.19 -1.40 16.15
CA ASN A 56 7.35 -0.55 16.46
C ASN A 56 8.00 0.02 15.18
N ARG A 57 7.16 0.50 14.26
CA ARG A 57 7.59 1.01 12.96
C ARG A 57 7.41 2.50 12.86
N THR A 58 8.47 3.17 12.41
CA THR A 58 8.47 4.60 12.12
C THR A 58 8.71 4.83 10.62
N LEU A 59 7.87 5.67 10.02
CA LEU A 59 7.94 6.08 8.63
C LEU A 59 7.97 7.61 8.55
N LEU A 60 8.80 8.16 7.67
CA LEU A 60 8.76 9.55 7.26
C LEU A 60 8.45 9.62 5.77
N ASN A 61 7.41 10.36 5.42
CA ASN A 61 7.05 10.66 4.05
C ASN A 61 7.28 12.15 3.79
N GLY A 62 7.81 12.48 2.62
CA GLY A 62 7.92 13.84 2.13
C GLY A 62 7.40 13.94 0.70
N THR A 63 6.74 15.04 0.36
CA THR A 63 6.40 15.39 -1.02
C THR A 63 6.62 16.87 -1.24
N LEU A 64 7.48 17.19 -2.20
CA LEU A 64 7.81 18.54 -2.64
C LEU A 64 7.17 18.78 -4.01
N GLU A 65 6.30 19.77 -4.11
CA GLU A 65 5.71 20.21 -5.38
C GLU A 65 6.73 21.10 -6.12
N LEU A 66 7.29 20.62 -7.23
CA LEU A 66 8.34 21.35 -7.95
C LEU A 66 7.75 22.45 -8.84
N ASP A 67 6.63 22.14 -9.50
CA ASP A 67 5.79 23.06 -10.27
C ASP A 67 4.34 22.53 -10.36
N SER A 68 3.52 23.06 -11.27
CA SER A 68 2.13 22.62 -11.44
C SER A 68 1.97 21.24 -12.09
N ALA A 69 3.03 20.71 -12.70
CA ALA A 69 3.07 19.47 -13.45
C ALA A 69 3.93 18.40 -12.78
N SER A 70 4.84 18.78 -11.88
CA SER A 70 5.86 17.88 -11.33
C SER A 70 6.01 17.95 -9.83
N LYS A 71 6.29 16.79 -9.23
CA LYS A 71 6.56 16.64 -7.81
C LYS A 71 7.58 15.55 -7.53
N LEU A 72 8.27 15.70 -6.40
CA LEU A 72 9.22 14.74 -5.87
C LEU A 72 8.74 14.23 -4.53
N SER A 73 8.56 12.92 -4.42
CA SER A 73 8.15 12.25 -3.18
C SER A 73 9.26 11.34 -2.68
N ALA A 74 9.51 11.36 -1.37
CA ALA A 74 10.42 10.47 -0.71
C ALA A 74 9.73 9.78 0.47
N ASN A 75 10.03 8.50 0.69
CA ASN A 75 9.66 7.78 1.90
C ASN A 75 10.92 7.21 2.53
N TYR A 76 11.00 7.27 3.85
CA TYR A 76 12.05 6.64 4.63
C TYR A 76 11.44 5.79 5.76
N ALA A 77 11.85 4.53 5.83
CA ALA A 77 11.46 3.60 6.86
C ALA A 77 12.60 3.39 7.85
N PHE A 78 12.51 3.99 9.04
CA PHE A 78 13.58 3.95 10.03
C PHE A 78 13.91 2.53 10.51
N HIS A 79 12.91 1.64 10.54
CA HIS A 79 13.11 0.27 11.02
C HIS A 79 14.02 -0.55 10.08
N SER A 80 13.97 -0.28 8.78
CA SER A 80 14.71 -1.03 7.75
C SER A 80 15.85 -0.23 7.14
N GLY A 81 15.92 1.08 7.41
CA GLY A 81 16.82 2.00 6.73
C GLY A 81 16.48 2.19 5.25
N ASN A 82 15.33 1.69 4.78
CA ASN A 82 14.96 1.79 3.37
C ASN A 82 14.53 3.22 3.05
N CYS A 83 14.98 3.73 1.90
CA CYS A 83 14.54 4.97 1.30
C CYS A 83 13.94 4.66 -0.08
N LYS A 84 12.82 5.29 -0.42
CA LYS A 84 12.23 5.24 -1.76
C LYS A 84 12.02 6.66 -2.26
N LEU A 85 12.56 6.97 -3.44
CA LEU A 85 12.38 8.24 -4.12
C LEU A 85 11.49 8.03 -5.35
N LYS A 86 10.53 8.92 -5.56
CA LYS A 86 9.63 8.92 -6.71
C LYS A 86 9.53 10.32 -7.28
N TYR A 87 9.80 10.45 -8.57
CA TYR A 87 9.45 11.65 -9.32
C TYR A 87 8.15 11.40 -10.06
N SER A 88 7.29 12.41 -10.17
CA SER A 88 6.02 12.33 -10.88
C SER A 88 5.90 13.55 -11.75
N TYR A 89 5.62 13.35 -13.04
CA TYR A 89 5.39 14.39 -14.02
C TYR A 89 4.07 14.14 -14.73
N ALA A 90 3.25 15.17 -14.87
CA ALA A 90 1.95 15.11 -15.52
C ALA A 90 1.79 16.24 -16.53
N HIS A 91 1.51 15.90 -17.80
CA HIS A 91 1.27 16.87 -18.86
C HIS A 91 0.34 16.30 -19.91
N GLY A 92 -0.65 17.07 -20.37
CA GLY A 92 -1.55 16.65 -21.46
C GLY A 92 -2.33 15.36 -21.20
N GLY A 93 -2.61 15.04 -19.93
CA GLY A 93 -3.25 13.77 -19.54
C GLY A 93 -2.29 12.57 -19.47
N THR A 94 -1.03 12.75 -19.86
CA THR A 94 0.06 11.78 -19.64
C THR A 94 0.62 11.93 -18.23
N THR A 95 1.01 10.82 -17.60
CA THR A 95 1.84 10.82 -16.39
C THR A 95 3.04 9.91 -16.56
N LEU A 96 4.20 10.32 -16.03
CA LEU A 96 5.40 9.51 -15.93
C LEU A 96 5.88 9.52 -14.49
N GLU A 97 6.08 8.34 -13.91
CA GLU A 97 6.45 8.16 -12.52
C GLU A 97 7.60 7.16 -12.36
N PRO A 98 8.87 7.60 -12.56
CA PRO A 98 10.02 6.79 -12.16
C PRO A 98 10.16 6.78 -10.64
N SER A 99 10.46 5.61 -10.08
CA SER A 99 10.70 5.44 -8.65
C SER A 99 11.88 4.53 -8.37
N TYR A 100 12.84 5.02 -7.59
CA TYR A 100 13.97 4.22 -7.14
C TYR A 100 13.79 3.81 -5.67
N ASP A 101 13.92 2.52 -5.40
CA ASP A 101 13.95 1.94 -4.06
C ASP A 101 15.41 1.59 -3.72
N PHE A 102 16.00 2.30 -2.75
CA PHE A 102 17.39 2.14 -2.38
C PHE A 102 17.66 0.83 -1.63
N GLY A 103 16.67 0.31 -0.89
CA GLY A 103 16.78 -0.96 -0.18
C GLY A 103 16.80 -2.15 -1.14
N ASN A 104 15.95 -2.11 -2.16
CA ASN A 104 15.88 -3.15 -3.19
C ASN A 104 16.83 -2.90 -4.38
N LYS A 105 17.49 -1.73 -4.43
CA LYS A 105 18.32 -1.26 -5.54
C LYS A 105 17.60 -1.36 -6.89
N SER A 106 16.31 -1.02 -6.90
CA SER A 106 15.42 -1.25 -8.04
C SER A 106 14.77 0.03 -8.53
N LEU A 107 14.70 0.20 -9.85
CA LEU A 107 13.96 1.26 -10.52
C LEU A 107 12.62 0.72 -11.02
N ASP A 108 11.52 1.27 -10.52
CA ASP A 108 10.19 1.03 -11.07
C ASP A 108 9.82 2.20 -11.98
N LEU A 109 9.15 1.92 -13.09
CA LEU A 109 8.63 2.91 -14.02
C LEU A 109 7.12 2.70 -14.16
N GLU A 110 6.34 3.77 -14.03
CA GLU A 110 4.93 3.78 -14.36
C GLU A 110 4.62 4.93 -15.32
N ALA A 111 3.89 4.64 -16.38
CA ALA A 111 3.44 5.63 -17.35
C ALA A 111 1.94 5.47 -17.54
N SER A 112 1.20 6.58 -17.63
CA SER A 112 -0.23 6.52 -17.93
C SER A 112 -0.66 7.60 -18.89
N GLN A 113 -1.72 7.36 -19.64
CA GLN A 113 -2.35 8.30 -20.56
C GLN A 113 -3.86 8.27 -20.36
N ARG A 114 -4.43 9.43 -20.06
CA ARG A 114 -5.88 9.64 -20.14
C ARG A 114 -6.25 9.93 -21.59
N ILE A 115 -7.18 9.13 -22.11
CA ILE A 115 -7.74 9.30 -23.44
C ILE A 115 -9.16 9.89 -23.28
N LEU A 116 -9.71 10.46 -24.35
CA LEU A 116 -11.09 10.94 -24.40
C LEU A 116 -12.06 9.94 -23.77
N GLU A 117 -13.13 10.47 -23.18
CA GLU A 117 -14.22 9.71 -22.56
C GLU A 117 -13.88 8.96 -21.26
N GLY A 118 -12.85 9.39 -20.52
CA GLY A 118 -12.55 8.82 -19.20
C GLY A 118 -11.82 7.48 -19.25
N ASN A 119 -11.28 7.13 -20.42
CA ASN A 119 -10.39 5.98 -20.61
C ASN A 119 -8.99 6.30 -20.07
N LEU A 120 -8.34 5.31 -19.46
CA LEU A 120 -6.98 5.38 -18.94
C LEU A 120 -6.20 4.16 -19.41
N ILE A 121 -5.08 4.38 -20.09
CA ILE A 121 -4.09 3.34 -20.36
C ILE A 121 -2.92 3.56 -19.41
N ARG A 122 -2.42 2.47 -18.82
CA ARG A 122 -1.25 2.49 -17.94
C ARG A 122 -0.30 1.36 -18.31
N ALA A 123 0.98 1.68 -18.40
CA ALA A 123 2.07 0.73 -18.50
C ALA A 123 2.95 0.83 -17.25
N SER A 124 3.46 -0.29 -16.76
CA SER A 124 4.41 -0.31 -15.65
C SER A 124 5.49 -1.35 -15.86
N TYR A 125 6.67 -1.07 -15.31
CA TYR A 125 7.77 -2.01 -15.21
C TYR A 125 8.34 -1.96 -13.81
N LYS A 126 8.43 -3.12 -13.15
CA LYS A 126 9.08 -3.27 -11.85
C LYS A 126 10.38 -4.03 -12.03
N THR A 127 11.51 -3.39 -11.75
CA THR A 127 12.83 -4.01 -11.96
C THR A 127 13.08 -5.16 -10.98
N SER A 128 12.68 -5.01 -9.71
CA SER A 128 12.94 -6.02 -8.68
C SER A 128 12.29 -7.36 -8.98
N SER A 129 11.03 -7.34 -9.41
CA SER A 129 10.26 -8.54 -9.78
C SER A 129 10.35 -8.89 -11.28
N LYS A 130 11.03 -8.06 -12.07
CA LYS A 130 11.09 -8.13 -13.54
C LYS A 130 9.69 -8.28 -14.16
N THR A 131 8.74 -7.47 -13.71
CA THR A 131 7.33 -7.59 -14.12
C THR A 131 6.94 -6.42 -15.01
N LEU A 132 6.38 -6.73 -16.18
CA LEU A 132 5.72 -5.76 -17.06
C LEU A 132 4.21 -5.83 -16.83
N GLY A 133 3.59 -4.67 -16.69
CA GLY A 133 2.14 -4.54 -16.57
C GLY A 133 1.59 -3.60 -17.64
N LEU A 134 0.46 -3.98 -18.22
CA LEU A 134 -0.36 -3.10 -19.06
C LEU A 134 -1.79 -3.13 -18.51
N GLU A 135 -2.43 -1.98 -18.41
CA GLU A 135 -3.80 -1.85 -17.95
C GLU A 135 -4.54 -0.85 -18.82
N TRP A 136 -5.77 -1.18 -19.17
CA TRP A 136 -6.75 -0.26 -19.72
C TRP A 136 -7.95 -0.26 -18.77
N SER A 137 -8.39 0.92 -18.38
CA SER A 137 -9.66 1.09 -17.68
C SER A 137 -10.52 2.13 -18.39
N SER A 138 -11.83 1.95 -18.32
CA SER A 138 -12.80 2.90 -18.84
C SER A 138 -13.77 3.30 -17.75
N ASN A 139 -13.92 4.62 -17.61
CA ASN A 139 -14.94 5.26 -16.80
C ASN A 139 -15.78 6.16 -17.72
N SER A 140 -16.42 5.55 -18.72
CA SER A 140 -17.21 6.28 -19.71
C SER A 140 -18.32 7.10 -19.05
N LYS A 141 -18.42 8.37 -19.45
CA LYS A 141 -19.50 9.26 -19.00
C LYS A 141 -20.86 8.89 -19.57
N HIS A 142 -20.91 8.13 -20.67
CA HIS A 142 -22.16 7.71 -21.33
C HIS A 142 -22.88 6.61 -20.56
N ASN A 143 -22.13 5.72 -19.89
CA ASN A 143 -22.69 4.70 -19.03
C ASN A 143 -22.04 4.81 -17.64
N LYS A 144 -22.45 5.82 -16.87
CA LYS A 144 -21.89 6.14 -15.53
C LYS A 144 -21.90 4.94 -14.57
N ASN A 145 -22.80 3.99 -14.80
CA ASN A 145 -23.01 2.82 -13.97
C ASN A 145 -22.08 1.66 -14.32
N LEU A 146 -21.39 1.71 -15.47
CA LEU A 146 -20.52 0.63 -15.94
C LEU A 146 -19.08 1.08 -16.02
N ARG A 147 -18.21 0.38 -15.29
CA ARG A 147 -16.76 0.53 -15.36
C ARG A 147 -16.14 -0.80 -15.74
N PHE A 148 -15.13 -0.78 -16.59
CA PHE A 148 -14.37 -1.98 -16.89
C PHE A 148 -12.87 -1.73 -16.80
N LYS A 149 -12.14 -2.79 -16.47
CA LYS A 149 -10.68 -2.81 -16.38
C LYS A 149 -10.18 -4.09 -17.02
N VAL A 150 -9.27 -3.95 -17.98
CA VAL A 150 -8.53 -5.05 -18.59
C VAL A 150 -7.07 -4.86 -18.25
N SER A 151 -6.41 -5.91 -17.76
CA SER A 151 -5.00 -5.87 -17.40
C SER A 151 -4.26 -7.10 -17.89
N ALA A 152 -3.00 -6.90 -18.25
CA ALA A 152 -2.07 -7.92 -18.64
C ALA A 152 -0.80 -7.80 -17.79
N LEU A 153 -0.32 -8.92 -17.25
CA LEU A 153 0.88 -8.99 -16.44
C LEU A 153 1.83 -10.04 -16.99
N LEU A 154 3.08 -9.65 -17.27
CA LEU A 154 4.12 -10.55 -17.76
C LEU A 154 5.31 -10.55 -16.79
N GLU A 155 5.62 -11.72 -16.23
CA GLU A 155 6.79 -11.91 -15.37
C GLU A 155 8.01 -12.35 -16.18
N LEU A 156 8.84 -11.39 -16.60
CA LEU A 156 10.02 -11.68 -17.43
C LEU A 156 11.04 -12.60 -16.74
N ALA A 157 11.02 -12.68 -15.41
CA ALA A 157 11.85 -13.62 -14.65
C ALA A 157 11.57 -15.09 -15.00
N LYS A 158 10.35 -15.41 -15.45
CA LYS A 158 9.93 -16.75 -15.88
C LYS A 158 10.16 -16.98 -17.40
N GLY A 159 10.79 -16.04 -18.10
CA GLY A 159 10.96 -16.06 -19.55
C GLY A 159 9.75 -15.47 -20.32
N LEU A 160 9.81 -15.52 -21.65
CA LEU A 160 8.73 -15.08 -22.53
C LEU A 160 7.62 -16.14 -22.58
N HIS A 161 6.50 -15.88 -21.91
CA HIS A 161 5.31 -16.72 -21.88
C HIS A 161 4.06 -15.87 -22.09
N MET A 162 2.91 -16.52 -22.20
CA MET A 162 1.64 -15.80 -22.32
C MET A 162 1.40 -14.97 -21.05
N PRO A 163 1.11 -13.66 -21.17
CA PRO A 163 0.82 -12.83 -20.00
C PRO A 163 -0.45 -13.31 -19.29
N ILE A 164 -0.50 -13.09 -17.98
CA ILE A 164 -1.71 -13.27 -17.19
C ILE A 164 -2.68 -12.16 -17.58
N LEU A 165 -3.84 -12.53 -18.10
CA LEU A 165 -4.88 -11.59 -18.53
C LEU A 165 -6.02 -11.60 -17.51
N ASN A 166 -6.42 -10.41 -17.05
CA ASN A 166 -7.58 -10.22 -16.18
C ASN A 166 -8.53 -9.19 -16.79
N ALA A 167 -9.82 -9.50 -16.75
CA ALA A 167 -10.88 -8.58 -17.13
C ALA A 167 -11.89 -8.47 -15.99
N GLU A 168 -12.22 -7.25 -15.60
CA GLU A 168 -13.14 -6.92 -14.53
C GLU A 168 -14.19 -5.94 -15.03
N SER A 169 -15.44 -6.12 -14.61
CA SER A 169 -16.53 -5.16 -14.82
C SER A 169 -17.21 -4.85 -13.49
N ILE A 170 -17.46 -3.58 -13.22
CA ILE A 170 -18.15 -3.10 -12.02
C ILE A 170 -19.42 -2.38 -12.46
N TRP A 171 -20.54 -2.77 -11.84
CA TRP A 171 -21.86 -2.23 -12.09
C TRP A 171 -22.36 -1.51 -10.84
N ASP A 172 -22.73 -0.24 -10.97
CA ASP A 172 -23.35 0.53 -9.90
C ASP A 172 -24.86 0.63 -10.13
N PHE A 173 -25.63 0.18 -9.15
CA PHE A 173 -27.10 0.12 -9.19
C PHE A 173 -27.74 1.08 -8.18
N SER A 174 -26.99 1.99 -7.56
CA SER A 174 -27.58 2.98 -6.66
C SER A 174 -28.56 3.88 -7.43
N LEU A 175 -29.86 3.74 -7.11
CA LEU A 175 -30.95 4.61 -7.57
C LEU A 175 -30.92 5.97 -6.88
#